data_AF-E0E3W3-F1
#
_entry.id   AF-E0E3W3-F1
#
_cell.length_a   1.000
_cell.length_b   1.000
_cell.length_c   1.000
_cell.angle_alpha   90.00
_cell.angle_beta   90.00
_cell.angle_gamma   90.00
#
_symmetry.space_group_name_H-M   'P 1'
#
loop_
_entity.id
_entity.type
_entity.pdbx_description
1 polymer ?
#
loop_
_entity_poly.entity_id
_entity_poly.type
_entity_poly.pdbx_seq_one_letter_code
_entity_poly.pdbx_strand_id
1 'polypeptide(L)'
;MNEITVKRHSFELAKNRLKEFSEKTEAELEIDKVRTDGDFFGLGDHKVTGDELNRRLETIQEHFIAVNTTNNKVIKEFREVYNAFDVLDKDYITSIVANVKAIEKTSKDVRVQQETLKQHNEKLANQQSKLDAHQAEIEKNVENISKIVTALKVFKEKLECYKHLTDIDKIWNDCKSIQNEIRVVSDSITKLSKKTTEDIATANNKNKALSDQVNRDILTLRKEAKSFKKLFSDLSEKLESTSNLLYSQISVIKEIDLFTEQLKKLTHIDDVDGMWNNVEEHTSKLIEFEKRDEELADAIQKNKEEVNENIVVTVQATNAAIETLTKKVKYAYWIGGGAVGLAIIEFILILVRR
;
A
#
# COMPACT_ATOMS: atom_id res chain seq x y z
N MET A 1 75.42 -13.57 -84.09
CA MET A 1 75.52 -14.08 -85.48
C MET A 1 76.75 -13.43 -86.08
N ASN A 2 77.79 -14.21 -86.37
CA ASN A 2 78.88 -13.71 -87.19
C ASN A 2 78.43 -13.91 -88.64
N GLU A 3 78.19 -12.82 -89.37
CA GLU A 3 77.91 -12.86 -90.80
C GLU A 3 79.07 -13.55 -91.51
N ILE A 4 78.82 -14.73 -92.05
CA ILE A 4 79.76 -15.38 -92.97
C ILE A 4 79.56 -14.70 -94.32
N THR A 5 80.34 -13.65 -94.57
CA THR A 5 80.32 -12.93 -95.84
C THR A 5 80.90 -13.81 -96.93
N VAL A 6 80.03 -14.40 -97.75
CA VAL A 6 80.45 -15.18 -98.92
C VAL A 6 81.22 -14.25 -99.87
N LYS A 7 82.52 -14.49 -100.05
CA LYS A 7 83.34 -13.74 -101.02
C LYS A 7 83.02 -14.20 -102.43
N ARG A 8 81.84 -13.81 -102.91
CA ARG A 8 81.31 -14.11 -104.25
C ARG A 8 82.31 -13.80 -105.38
N HIS A 9 83.18 -12.83 -105.13
CA HIS A 9 84.15 -12.33 -106.07
C HIS A 9 85.15 -13.39 -106.56
N SER A 10 85.66 -14.27 -105.68
CA SER A 10 86.75 -15.19 -106.02
C SER A 10 86.31 -16.33 -106.96
N PHE A 11 85.12 -16.89 -106.75
CA PHE A 11 84.57 -17.94 -107.62
C PHE A 11 84.14 -17.38 -108.98
N GLU A 12 83.48 -16.22 -108.98
CA GLU A 12 83.07 -15.55 -110.21
C GLU A 12 84.28 -15.15 -111.07
N LEU A 13 85.39 -14.71 -110.44
CA LEU A 13 86.67 -14.47 -111.10
C LEU A 13 87.22 -15.73 -111.79
N ALA A 14 87.31 -16.84 -111.07
CA ALA A 14 87.83 -18.10 -111.61
C ALA A 14 86.95 -18.65 -112.74
N LYS A 15 85.62 -18.57 -112.58
CA LYS A 15 84.63 -18.96 -113.60
C LYS A 15 84.77 -18.13 -114.88
N ASN A 16 84.92 -16.81 -114.76
CA ASN A 16 85.02 -15.93 -115.91
C ASN A 16 86.32 -16.14 -116.70
N ARG A 17 87.44 -16.38 -116.02
CA ARG A 17 88.72 -16.72 -116.68
C ARG A 17 88.62 -18.01 -117.49
N LEU A 18 88.02 -19.05 -116.91
CA LEU A 18 87.80 -20.33 -117.61
C LEU A 18 86.93 -20.16 -118.86
N LYS A 19 85.89 -19.31 -118.77
CA LYS A 19 85.02 -18.98 -119.90
C LYS A 19 85.78 -18.26 -121.01
N GLU A 20 86.53 -17.22 -120.69
CA GLU A 20 87.34 -16.46 -121.66
C GLU A 20 88.32 -17.35 -122.43
N PHE A 21 88.89 -18.36 -121.76
CA PHE A 21 89.76 -19.33 -122.41
C PHE A 21 88.99 -20.25 -123.36
N SER A 22 87.89 -20.85 -122.90
CA SER A 22 87.09 -21.80 -123.70
C SER A 22 86.55 -21.19 -125.00
N GLU A 23 86.38 -19.87 -125.04
CA GLU A 23 85.84 -19.13 -126.19
C GLU A 23 86.93 -18.68 -127.18
N LYS A 24 88.20 -18.92 -126.89
CA LYS A 24 89.32 -18.49 -127.74
C LYS A 24 89.59 -19.51 -128.85
N THR A 25 89.50 -19.08 -130.11
CA THR A 25 89.72 -19.91 -131.29
C THR A 25 91.18 -20.35 -131.42
N GLU A 26 91.40 -21.60 -131.82
CA GLU A 26 92.72 -22.17 -132.06
C GLU A 26 93.45 -21.46 -133.20
N ALA A 27 94.77 -21.30 -133.07
CA ALA A 27 95.60 -20.81 -134.15
C ALA A 27 95.78 -21.94 -135.17
N GLU A 28 95.45 -21.67 -136.43
CA GLU A 28 95.65 -22.60 -137.53
C GLU A 28 97.16 -22.73 -137.78
N LEU A 29 97.70 -23.92 -137.52
CA LEU A 29 99.12 -24.23 -137.62
C LEU A 29 99.35 -24.95 -138.95
N GLU A 30 99.63 -24.19 -140.02
CA GLU A 30 99.99 -24.73 -141.32
C GLU A 30 101.50 -24.68 -141.56
N ILE A 31 102.03 -25.80 -142.04
CA ILE A 31 103.40 -25.91 -142.55
C ILE A 31 103.29 -26.15 -144.05
N ASP A 32 103.50 -25.13 -144.89
CA ASP A 32 103.53 -25.40 -146.32
C ASP A 32 104.72 -26.27 -146.74
N LYS A 33 104.62 -26.83 -147.93
CA LYS A 33 105.67 -27.68 -148.51
C LYS A 33 106.78 -26.82 -149.11
N VAL A 34 108.01 -27.32 -149.07
CA VAL A 34 109.08 -26.75 -149.91
C VAL A 34 108.77 -26.99 -151.38
N ARG A 35 109.18 -26.08 -152.26
CA ARG A 35 109.04 -26.26 -153.70
C ARG A 35 109.86 -27.48 -154.12
N THR A 36 109.26 -28.35 -154.93
CA THR A 36 109.93 -29.55 -155.48
C THR A 36 110.08 -29.49 -156.99
N ASP A 37 109.33 -28.60 -157.66
CA ASP A 37 109.21 -28.56 -159.11
C ASP A 37 109.90 -27.30 -159.66
N GLY A 38 110.68 -27.45 -160.73
CA GLY A 38 111.47 -26.38 -161.35
C GLY A 38 110.64 -25.38 -162.17
N ASP A 39 111.11 -24.13 -162.22
CA ASP A 39 110.50 -23.02 -162.99
C ASP A 39 110.82 -23.14 -164.50
N PHE A 40 109.84 -22.80 -165.36
CA PHE A 40 109.74 -23.04 -166.81
C PHE A 40 109.04 -24.36 -167.21
N PHE A 41 107.70 -24.31 -167.24
CA PHE A 41 106.80 -25.37 -167.74
C PHE A 41 106.91 -26.76 -167.07
N GLY A 42 107.38 -26.83 -165.82
CA GLY A 42 107.33 -28.06 -165.02
C GLY A 42 108.24 -29.19 -165.51
N LEU A 43 109.31 -28.86 -166.22
CA LEU A 43 110.31 -29.81 -166.72
C LEU A 43 111.60 -29.73 -165.89
N GLY A 44 111.66 -30.50 -164.79
CA GLY A 44 112.88 -30.72 -163.98
C GLY A 44 112.65 -30.61 -162.47
N ASP A 45 113.43 -31.37 -161.69
CA ASP A 45 113.39 -31.35 -160.21
C ASP A 45 114.09 -30.09 -159.67
N HIS A 46 113.45 -29.38 -158.73
CA HIS A 46 114.09 -28.29 -157.97
C HIS A 46 114.86 -28.86 -156.78
N LYS A 47 116.14 -28.49 -156.66
CA LYS A 47 116.92 -28.81 -155.45
C LYS A 47 116.59 -27.79 -154.38
N VAL A 48 115.92 -28.26 -153.33
CA VAL A 48 115.64 -27.48 -152.11
C VAL A 48 116.91 -26.80 -151.63
N THR A 49 116.84 -25.48 -151.44
CA THR A 49 117.96 -24.67 -151.00
C THR A 49 118.06 -24.62 -149.47
N GLY A 50 119.25 -24.29 -148.94
CA GLY A 50 119.44 -24.08 -147.51
C GLY A 50 118.55 -22.98 -146.93
N ASP A 51 118.25 -21.94 -147.72
CA ASP A 51 117.35 -20.85 -147.33
C ASP A 51 115.89 -21.30 -147.24
N GLU A 52 115.42 -22.16 -148.17
CA GLU A 52 114.08 -22.75 -148.11
C GLU A 52 113.90 -23.67 -146.90
N LEU A 53 114.92 -24.47 -146.58
CA LEU A 53 114.90 -25.33 -145.39
C LEU A 53 114.94 -24.50 -144.10
N ASN A 54 115.77 -23.45 -144.05
CA ASN A 54 115.85 -22.56 -142.89
C ASN A 54 114.53 -21.83 -142.63
N ARG A 55 113.87 -21.31 -143.67
CA ARG A 55 112.52 -20.71 -143.53
C ARG A 55 111.50 -21.71 -142.98
N ARG A 56 111.56 -22.98 -143.40
CA ARG A 56 110.68 -24.02 -142.85
C ARG A 56 111.00 -24.35 -141.40
N LEU A 57 112.28 -24.40 -141.05
CA LEU A 57 112.71 -24.63 -139.68
C LEU A 57 112.26 -23.47 -138.77
N GLU A 58 112.31 -22.24 -139.27
CA GLU A 58 111.77 -21.05 -138.59
C GLU A 58 110.25 -21.20 -138.36
N THR A 59 109.47 -21.54 -139.40
CA THR A 59 108.03 -21.84 -139.25
C THR A 59 107.76 -22.94 -138.22
N ILE A 60 108.51 -24.05 -138.25
CA ILE A 60 108.37 -25.16 -137.30
C ILE A 60 108.74 -24.71 -135.87
N GLN A 61 109.78 -23.89 -135.70
CA GLN A 61 110.14 -23.32 -134.41
C GLN A 61 109.05 -22.39 -133.87
N GLU A 62 108.45 -21.55 -134.73
CA GLU A 62 107.29 -20.73 -134.38
C GLU A 62 106.11 -21.60 -133.93
N HIS A 63 105.87 -22.74 -134.61
CA HIS A 63 104.84 -23.70 -134.22
C HIS A 63 105.14 -24.33 -132.85
N PHE A 64 106.38 -24.74 -132.57
CA PHE A 64 106.74 -25.27 -131.25
C PHE A 64 106.60 -24.23 -130.14
N ILE A 65 106.94 -22.96 -130.43
CA ILE A 65 106.72 -21.85 -129.51
C ILE A 65 105.21 -21.65 -129.28
N ALA A 66 104.40 -21.72 -130.33
CA ALA A 66 102.94 -21.60 -130.24
C ALA A 66 102.31 -22.75 -129.42
N VAL A 67 102.74 -24.00 -129.66
CA VAL A 67 102.30 -25.18 -128.90
C VAL A 67 102.71 -25.09 -127.43
N ASN A 68 103.97 -24.75 -127.14
CA ASN A 68 104.43 -24.61 -125.76
C ASN A 68 103.72 -23.46 -125.02
N THR A 69 103.47 -22.35 -125.72
CA THR A 69 102.69 -21.23 -125.19
C THR A 69 101.25 -21.66 -124.89
N THR A 70 100.65 -22.46 -125.77
CA THR A 70 99.29 -23.00 -125.60
C THR A 70 99.24 -23.99 -124.43
N ASN A 71 100.18 -24.92 -124.33
CA ASN A 71 100.27 -25.85 -123.21
C ASN A 71 100.45 -25.13 -121.86
N ASN A 72 101.29 -24.09 -121.80
CA ASN A 72 101.43 -23.28 -120.58
C ASN A 72 100.15 -22.51 -120.23
N LYS A 73 99.37 -22.05 -121.23
CA LYS A 73 98.03 -21.49 -121.00
C LYS A 73 97.09 -22.55 -120.44
N VAL A 74 97.01 -23.72 -121.08
CA VAL A 74 96.18 -24.86 -120.63
C VAL A 74 96.49 -25.23 -119.17
N ILE A 75 97.77 -25.33 -118.79
CA ILE A 75 98.17 -25.63 -117.40
C ILE A 75 97.74 -24.51 -116.42
N LYS A 76 97.87 -23.24 -116.82
CA LYS A 76 97.38 -22.11 -115.99
C LYS A 76 95.87 -22.17 -115.81
N GLU A 77 95.12 -22.52 -116.84
CA GLU A 77 93.66 -22.63 -116.74
C GLU A 77 93.21 -23.83 -115.91
N PHE A 78 93.89 -24.99 -115.99
CA PHE A 78 93.63 -26.10 -115.08
C PHE A 78 93.85 -25.71 -113.60
N ARG A 79 94.80 -24.80 -113.33
CA ARG A 79 94.97 -24.22 -111.99
C ARG A 79 93.78 -23.32 -111.61
N GLU A 80 93.25 -22.53 -112.54
CA GLU A 80 92.05 -21.72 -112.29
C GLU A 80 90.80 -22.59 -112.05
N VAL A 81 90.65 -23.73 -112.75
CA VAL A 81 89.60 -24.73 -112.47
C VAL A 81 89.71 -25.26 -111.04
N TYR A 82 90.92 -25.65 -110.62
CA TYR A 82 91.15 -26.13 -109.26
C TYR A 82 90.85 -25.05 -108.22
N ASN A 83 91.26 -23.80 -108.47
CA ASN A 83 90.95 -22.67 -107.60
C ASN A 83 89.43 -22.41 -107.52
N ALA A 84 88.69 -22.55 -108.62
CA ALA A 84 87.23 -22.42 -108.61
C ALA A 84 86.59 -23.48 -107.70
N PHE A 85 87.04 -24.74 -107.76
CA PHE A 85 86.55 -25.80 -106.88
C PHE A 85 86.94 -25.60 -105.42
N ASP A 86 88.18 -25.16 -105.13
CA ASP A 86 88.63 -24.88 -103.75
C ASP A 86 87.84 -23.74 -103.10
N VAL A 87 87.55 -22.66 -103.85
CA VAL A 87 86.71 -21.56 -103.38
C VAL A 87 85.25 -22.00 -103.21
N LEU A 88 84.72 -22.83 -104.12
CA LEU A 88 83.36 -23.36 -103.99
C LEU A 88 83.20 -24.17 -102.70
N ASP A 89 84.15 -25.04 -102.38
CA ASP A 89 84.12 -25.86 -101.17
C ASP A 89 84.29 -25.02 -99.89
N LYS A 90 85.37 -24.22 -99.82
CA LYS A 90 85.73 -23.47 -98.61
C LYS A 90 84.79 -22.32 -98.29
N ASP A 91 84.29 -21.62 -99.30
CA ASP A 91 83.43 -20.45 -99.05
C ASP A 91 81.95 -20.83 -99.17
N TYR A 92 81.52 -21.35 -100.32
CA TYR A 92 80.08 -21.56 -100.57
C TYR A 92 79.52 -22.77 -99.83
N ILE A 93 80.11 -23.96 -100.01
CA ILE A 93 79.59 -25.18 -99.36
C ILE A 93 79.67 -25.05 -97.85
N THR A 94 80.79 -24.55 -97.33
CA THR A 94 80.94 -24.28 -95.88
C THR A 94 79.89 -23.30 -95.36
N SER A 95 79.60 -22.20 -96.08
CA SER A 95 78.55 -21.24 -95.69
C SER A 95 77.14 -21.85 -95.73
N ILE A 96 76.84 -22.65 -96.76
CA ILE A 96 75.56 -23.36 -96.88
C ILE A 96 75.40 -24.33 -95.70
N VAL A 97 76.41 -25.12 -95.37
CA VAL A 97 76.39 -26.05 -94.22
C VAL A 97 76.21 -25.29 -92.91
N ALA A 98 76.88 -24.15 -92.73
CA ALA A 98 76.71 -23.31 -91.54
C ALA A 98 75.26 -22.79 -91.42
N ASN A 99 74.68 -22.32 -92.52
CA ASN A 99 73.30 -21.84 -92.55
C ASN A 99 72.30 -22.98 -92.30
N VAL A 100 72.49 -24.16 -92.90
CA VAL A 100 71.63 -25.33 -92.66
C VAL A 100 71.68 -25.75 -91.19
N LYS A 101 72.87 -25.77 -90.56
CA LYS A 101 73.00 -26.04 -89.12
C LYS A 101 72.29 -24.98 -88.26
N ALA A 102 72.36 -23.71 -88.64
CA ALA A 102 71.64 -22.65 -87.95
C ALA A 102 70.12 -22.83 -88.07
N ILE A 103 69.62 -23.17 -89.26
CA ILE A 103 68.20 -23.49 -89.51
C ILE A 103 67.76 -24.70 -88.71
N GLU A 104 68.57 -25.76 -88.64
CA GLU A 104 68.27 -26.95 -87.85
C GLU A 104 68.14 -26.59 -86.36
N LYS A 105 69.05 -25.76 -85.83
CA LYS A 105 68.96 -25.25 -84.46
C LYS A 105 67.68 -24.46 -84.25
N THR A 106 67.37 -23.51 -85.12
CA THR A 106 66.13 -22.73 -85.06
C THR A 106 64.89 -23.63 -85.12
N SER A 107 64.87 -24.66 -85.97
CA SER A 107 63.77 -25.60 -86.07
C SER A 107 63.57 -26.40 -84.78
N LYS A 108 64.66 -26.85 -84.14
CA LYS A 108 64.59 -27.49 -82.81
C LYS A 108 64.03 -26.54 -81.76
N ASP A 109 64.47 -25.29 -81.74
CA ASP A 109 63.99 -24.27 -80.79
C ASP A 109 62.48 -23.99 -81.00
N VAL A 110 62.03 -23.86 -82.26
CA VAL A 110 60.60 -23.70 -82.59
C VAL A 110 59.76 -24.88 -82.09
N ARG A 111 60.25 -26.12 -82.24
CA ARG A 111 59.54 -27.30 -81.74
C ARG A 111 59.40 -27.30 -80.22
N VAL A 112 60.43 -26.88 -79.49
CA VAL A 112 60.38 -26.73 -78.02
C VAL A 112 59.38 -25.64 -77.61
N GLN A 113 59.35 -24.51 -78.34
CA GLN A 113 58.37 -23.46 -78.10
C GLN A 113 56.94 -23.92 -78.38
N GLN A 114 56.70 -24.71 -79.43
CA GLN A 114 55.38 -25.27 -79.73
C GLN A 114 54.87 -26.18 -78.61
N GLU A 115 55.74 -27.03 -78.04
CA GLU A 115 55.36 -27.87 -76.91
C GLU A 115 55.01 -27.04 -75.66
N THR A 116 55.78 -25.97 -75.42
CA THR A 116 55.50 -25.04 -74.31
C THR A 116 54.16 -24.32 -74.49
N LEU A 117 53.86 -23.87 -75.72
CA LEU A 117 52.56 -23.27 -76.08
C LEU A 117 51.40 -24.24 -75.89
N LYS A 118 51.58 -25.51 -76.24
CA LYS A 118 50.57 -26.54 -76.00
C LYS A 118 50.26 -26.69 -74.51
N GLN A 119 51.29 -26.77 -73.65
CA GLN A 119 51.12 -26.82 -72.20
C GLN A 119 50.42 -25.56 -71.65
N HIS A 120 50.73 -24.38 -72.19
CA HIS A 120 50.03 -23.14 -71.81
C HIS A 120 48.55 -23.19 -72.20
N ASN A 121 48.23 -23.67 -73.41
CA ASN A 121 46.84 -23.82 -73.86
C ASN A 121 46.06 -24.82 -73.01
N GLU A 122 46.67 -25.94 -72.60
CA GLU A 122 46.06 -26.89 -71.68
C GLU A 122 45.79 -26.26 -70.31
N LYS A 123 46.73 -25.46 -69.78
CA LYS A 123 46.51 -24.70 -68.53
C LYS A 123 45.37 -23.69 -68.66
N LEU A 124 45.28 -22.97 -69.78
CA LEU A 124 44.20 -22.02 -70.05
C LEU A 124 42.85 -22.72 -70.12
N ALA A 125 42.75 -23.86 -70.80
CA ALA A 125 41.52 -24.65 -70.87
C ALA A 125 41.08 -25.13 -69.47
N ASN A 126 42.02 -25.59 -68.65
CA ASN A 126 41.75 -25.98 -67.26
C ASN A 126 41.30 -24.79 -66.40
N GLN A 127 41.87 -23.60 -66.61
CA GLN A 127 41.44 -22.39 -65.92
C GLN A 127 40.02 -21.98 -66.34
N GLN A 128 39.70 -22.06 -67.64
CA GLN A 128 38.35 -21.78 -68.13
C GLN A 128 37.32 -22.71 -67.51
N SER A 129 37.59 -24.02 -67.45
CA SER A 129 36.68 -24.98 -66.82
C SER A 129 36.43 -24.68 -65.33
N LYS A 130 37.45 -24.21 -64.59
CA LYS A 130 37.28 -23.78 -63.20
C LYS A 130 36.43 -22.51 -63.09
N LEU A 131 36.60 -21.55 -64.00
CA LEU A 131 35.78 -20.34 -64.04
C LEU A 131 34.32 -20.68 -64.32
N ASP A 132 34.05 -21.58 -65.25
CA ASP A 132 32.68 -22.03 -65.57
C ASP A 132 32.03 -22.71 -64.36
N ALA A 133 32.78 -23.52 -63.60
CA ALA A 133 32.31 -24.15 -62.37
C ALA A 133 31.98 -23.11 -61.28
N HIS A 134 32.85 -22.12 -61.07
CA HIS A 134 32.59 -21.04 -60.13
C HIS A 134 31.39 -20.18 -60.54
N GLN A 135 31.20 -19.94 -61.83
CA GLN A 135 30.04 -19.21 -62.35
C GLN A 135 28.73 -19.93 -62.00
N ALA A 136 28.68 -21.26 -62.19
CA ALA A 136 27.52 -22.06 -61.81
C ALA A 136 27.24 -22.03 -60.29
N GLU A 137 28.28 -22.04 -59.46
CA GLU A 137 28.14 -21.88 -58.00
C GLU A 137 27.60 -20.50 -57.60
N ILE A 138 28.08 -19.43 -58.26
CA ILE A 138 27.61 -18.06 -58.03
C ILE A 138 26.12 -17.95 -58.39
N GLU A 139 25.70 -18.50 -59.53
CA GLU A 139 24.29 -18.48 -59.95
C GLU A 139 23.38 -19.18 -58.94
N LYS A 140 23.79 -20.36 -58.46
CA LYS A 140 23.06 -21.09 -57.41
C LYS A 140 22.96 -20.27 -56.11
N ASN A 141 24.04 -19.58 -55.72
CA ASN A 141 24.05 -18.74 -54.53
C ASN A 141 23.12 -17.52 -54.69
N VAL A 142 23.11 -16.88 -55.86
CA VAL A 142 22.20 -15.77 -56.17
C VAL A 142 20.74 -16.22 -56.11
N GLU A 143 20.41 -17.40 -56.65
CA GLU A 143 19.06 -17.96 -56.57
C GLU A 143 18.64 -18.21 -55.11
N ASN A 144 19.54 -18.77 -54.29
CA ASN A 144 19.28 -18.99 -52.86
C ASN A 144 19.07 -17.68 -52.10
N ILE A 145 19.90 -16.66 -52.36
CA ILE A 145 19.72 -15.33 -51.76
C ILE A 145 18.35 -14.76 -52.14
N SER A 146 17.95 -14.88 -53.41
CA SER A 146 16.63 -14.43 -53.87
C SER A 146 15.47 -15.10 -53.13
N LYS A 147 15.56 -16.42 -52.89
CA LYS A 147 14.58 -17.18 -52.09
C LYS A 147 14.52 -16.65 -50.65
N ILE A 148 15.67 -16.39 -50.02
CA ILE A 148 15.75 -15.85 -48.65
C ILE A 148 15.11 -14.46 -48.59
N VAL A 149 15.46 -13.55 -49.51
CA VAL A 149 14.89 -12.20 -49.55
C VAL A 149 13.36 -12.25 -49.70
N THR A 150 12.85 -13.14 -50.54
CA THR A 150 11.40 -13.33 -50.72
C THR A 150 10.73 -13.79 -49.42
N ALA A 151 11.31 -14.76 -48.71
CA ALA A 151 10.79 -15.22 -47.42
C ALA A 151 10.83 -14.11 -46.35
N LEU A 152 11.92 -13.33 -46.29
CA LEU A 152 12.05 -12.20 -45.38
C LEU A 152 11.02 -11.10 -45.65
N LYS A 153 10.69 -10.86 -46.92
CA LYS A 153 9.65 -9.91 -47.32
C LYS A 153 8.27 -10.34 -46.80
N VAL A 154 7.90 -11.61 -46.99
CA VAL A 154 6.64 -12.17 -46.45
C VAL A 154 6.61 -12.08 -44.92
N PHE A 155 7.72 -12.37 -44.25
CA PHE A 155 7.81 -12.25 -42.80
C PHE A 155 7.61 -10.81 -42.31
N LYS A 156 8.23 -9.83 -42.99
CA LYS A 156 8.04 -8.40 -42.72
C LYS A 156 6.58 -7.98 -42.88
N GLU A 157 5.93 -8.36 -43.98
CA GLU A 157 4.51 -8.05 -44.23
C GLU A 157 3.61 -8.64 -43.14
N LYS A 158 3.89 -9.86 -42.66
CA LYS A 158 3.16 -10.45 -41.52
C LYS A 158 3.38 -9.67 -40.23
N LEU A 159 4.59 -9.22 -39.95
CA LEU A 159 4.88 -8.40 -38.77
C LEU A 159 4.16 -7.06 -38.81
N GLU A 160 4.13 -6.40 -39.96
CA GLU A 160 3.42 -5.13 -40.17
C GLU A 160 1.90 -5.27 -40.00
N CYS A 161 1.34 -6.46 -40.21
CA CYS A 161 -0.08 -6.74 -39.95
C CYS A 161 -0.44 -6.80 -38.45
N TYR A 162 0.54 -7.00 -37.56
CA TYR A 162 0.29 -7.00 -36.11
C TYR A 162 0.19 -5.57 -35.58
N LYS A 163 -1.01 -4.97 -35.72
CA LYS A 163 -1.32 -3.59 -35.29
C LYS A 163 -1.13 -3.31 -33.80
N HIS A 164 -1.05 -4.36 -32.97
CA HIS A 164 -1.10 -4.28 -31.51
C HIS A 164 0.22 -4.65 -30.81
N LEU A 165 1.34 -4.76 -31.54
CA LEU A 165 2.64 -5.07 -30.91
C LEU A 165 3.03 -4.01 -29.86
N THR A 166 2.74 -2.74 -30.12
CA THR A 166 2.95 -1.63 -29.17
C THR A 166 1.98 -1.64 -28.01
N ASP A 167 0.83 -2.31 -28.16
CA ASP A 167 -0.16 -2.39 -27.09
C ASP A 167 0.29 -3.34 -25.97
N ILE A 168 1.26 -4.23 -26.23
CA ILE A 168 1.87 -5.07 -25.21
C ILE A 168 2.55 -4.19 -24.14
N ASP A 169 3.32 -3.18 -24.56
CA ASP A 169 3.97 -2.25 -23.64
C ASP A 169 2.94 -1.42 -22.87
N LYS A 170 1.85 -1.03 -23.54
CA LYS A 170 0.74 -0.31 -22.89
C LYS A 170 0.06 -1.19 -21.82
N ILE A 171 -0.31 -2.42 -22.17
CA ILE A 171 -0.92 -3.39 -21.25
C ILE A 171 0.01 -3.64 -20.07
N TRP A 172 1.32 -3.78 -20.30
CA TRP A 172 2.30 -3.96 -19.23
C TRP A 172 2.31 -2.79 -18.25
N ASN A 173 2.31 -1.56 -18.76
CA ASN A 173 2.27 -0.35 -17.93
C ASN A 173 0.94 -0.21 -17.18
N ASP A 174 -0.18 -0.49 -17.83
CA ASP A 174 -1.51 -0.47 -17.21
C ASP A 174 -1.58 -1.52 -16.08
N CYS A 175 -1.11 -2.75 -16.31
CA CYS A 175 -1.03 -3.80 -15.28
C CYS A 175 -0.15 -3.38 -14.10
N LYS A 176 0.98 -2.70 -14.35
CA LYS A 176 1.85 -2.16 -13.31
C LYS A 176 1.15 -1.05 -12.50
N SER A 177 0.36 -0.19 -13.15
CA SER A 177 -0.45 0.83 -12.46
C SER A 177 -1.50 0.18 -11.56
N ILE A 178 -2.27 -0.77 -12.11
CA ILE A 178 -3.30 -1.53 -11.38
C ILE A 178 -2.70 -2.23 -10.16
N GLN A 179 -1.50 -2.82 -10.29
CA GLN A 179 -0.81 -3.46 -9.17
C GLN A 179 -0.52 -2.48 -8.02
N ASN A 180 -0.08 -1.26 -8.34
CA ASN A 180 0.17 -0.23 -7.32
C ASN A 180 -1.14 0.20 -6.64
N GLU A 181 -2.20 0.39 -7.42
CA GLU A 181 -3.53 0.73 -6.88
C GLU A 181 -4.07 -0.37 -5.97
N ILE A 182 -3.95 -1.64 -6.36
CA ILE A 182 -4.31 -2.80 -5.52
C ILE A 182 -3.52 -2.79 -4.20
N ARG A 183 -2.22 -2.44 -4.25
CA ARG A 183 -1.40 -2.33 -3.03
C ARG A 183 -1.94 -1.27 -2.08
N VAL A 184 -2.27 -0.09 -2.59
CA VAL A 184 -2.86 1.01 -1.80
C VAL A 184 -4.20 0.60 -1.20
N VAL A 185 -5.04 -0.08 -1.96
CA VAL A 185 -6.33 -0.62 -1.47
C VAL A 185 -6.10 -1.66 -0.37
N SER A 186 -5.15 -2.57 -0.55
CA SER A 186 -4.80 -3.60 0.46
C SER A 186 -4.31 -2.98 1.78
N ASP A 187 -3.45 -1.96 1.70
CA ASP A 187 -2.99 -1.22 2.88
C ASP A 187 -4.14 -0.52 3.59
N SER A 188 -5.08 0.05 2.82
CA SER A 188 -6.27 0.72 3.35
C SER A 188 -7.24 -0.26 4.02
N ILE A 189 -7.47 -1.43 3.41
CA ILE A 189 -8.27 -2.52 4.01
C ILE A 189 -7.63 -2.98 5.32
N THR A 190 -6.31 -3.13 5.36
CA THR A 190 -5.58 -3.54 6.57
C THR A 190 -5.74 -2.51 7.70
N LYS A 191 -5.60 -1.21 7.38
CA LYS A 191 -5.84 -0.12 8.33
C LYS A 191 -7.29 -0.11 8.83
N LEU A 192 -8.26 -0.26 7.92
CA LEU A 192 -9.68 -0.31 8.27
C LEU A 192 -10.00 -1.51 9.17
N SER A 193 -9.45 -2.69 8.85
CA SER A 193 -9.61 -3.89 9.66
C SER A 193 -9.06 -3.68 11.07
N LYS A 194 -7.85 -3.12 11.21
CA LYS A 194 -7.27 -2.80 12.52
C LYS A 194 -8.16 -1.86 13.32
N LYS A 195 -8.57 -0.74 12.71
CA LYS A 195 -9.46 0.24 13.36
C LYS A 195 -10.79 -0.40 13.77
N THR A 196 -11.38 -1.22 12.91
CA THR A 196 -12.65 -1.92 13.21
C THR A 196 -12.50 -2.83 14.42
N THR A 197 -11.40 -3.58 14.51
CA THR A 197 -11.10 -4.41 15.70
C THR A 197 -10.97 -3.57 16.97
N GLU A 198 -10.29 -2.42 16.91
CA GLU A 198 -10.14 -1.49 18.03
C GLU A 198 -11.49 -0.87 18.47
N ASP A 199 -12.31 -0.47 17.52
CA ASP A 199 -13.66 0.08 17.75
C ASP A 199 -14.58 -0.98 18.40
N ILE A 200 -14.54 -2.23 17.91
CA ILE A 200 -15.27 -3.36 18.50
C ILE A 200 -14.80 -3.62 19.93
N ALA A 201 -13.49 -3.66 20.18
CA ALA A 201 -12.94 -3.88 21.52
C ALA A 201 -13.39 -2.76 22.49
N THR A 202 -13.39 -1.52 22.02
CA THR A 202 -13.85 -0.36 22.80
C THR A 202 -15.34 -0.45 23.12
N ALA A 203 -16.18 -0.77 22.12
CA ALA A 203 -17.61 -0.95 22.32
C ALA A 203 -17.90 -2.09 23.30
N ASN A 204 -17.20 -3.22 23.18
CA ASN A 204 -17.38 -4.36 24.06
C ASN A 204 -17.02 -4.02 25.52
N ASN A 205 -15.93 -3.29 25.74
CA ASN A 205 -15.53 -2.83 27.06
C ASN A 205 -16.59 -1.88 27.68
N LYS A 206 -17.12 -0.93 26.89
CA LYS A 206 -18.22 -0.05 27.35
C LYS A 206 -19.48 -0.83 27.68
N ASN A 207 -19.84 -1.82 26.85
CA ASN A 207 -21.02 -2.64 27.07
C ASN A 207 -20.90 -3.50 28.34
N LYS A 208 -19.70 -4.04 28.60
CA LYS A 208 -19.39 -4.71 29.86
C LYS A 208 -19.55 -3.79 31.07
N ALA A 209 -18.99 -2.57 31.00
CA ALA A 209 -19.12 -1.58 32.07
C ALA A 209 -20.57 -1.19 32.35
N LEU A 210 -21.38 -1.01 31.31
CA LEU A 210 -22.83 -0.77 31.42
C LEU A 210 -23.55 -1.95 32.05
N SER A 211 -23.26 -3.17 31.62
CA SER A 211 -23.84 -4.37 32.22
C SER A 211 -23.50 -4.49 33.71
N ASP A 212 -22.25 -4.19 34.09
CA ASP A 212 -21.83 -4.18 35.49
C ASP A 212 -22.53 -3.10 36.30
N GLN A 213 -22.75 -1.92 35.72
CA GLN A 213 -23.52 -0.85 36.35
C GLN A 213 -24.99 -1.24 36.55
N VAL A 214 -25.66 -1.76 35.52
CA VAL A 214 -27.04 -2.24 35.61
C VAL A 214 -27.17 -3.31 36.71
N ASN A 215 -26.21 -4.23 36.80
CA ASN A 215 -26.21 -5.24 37.86
C ASN A 215 -26.08 -4.62 39.26
N ARG A 216 -25.25 -3.58 39.43
CA ARG A 216 -25.16 -2.84 40.70
C ARG A 216 -26.47 -2.12 41.03
N ASP A 217 -27.07 -1.44 40.05
CA ASP A 217 -28.31 -0.69 40.24
C ASP A 217 -29.47 -1.62 40.61
N ILE A 218 -29.57 -2.79 39.95
CA ILE A 218 -30.54 -3.84 40.30
C ILE A 218 -30.35 -4.32 41.75
N LEU A 219 -29.10 -4.53 42.18
CA LEU A 219 -28.82 -4.93 43.57
C LEU A 219 -29.24 -3.86 44.57
N THR A 220 -29.00 -2.58 44.27
CA THR A 220 -29.41 -1.45 45.10
C THR A 220 -30.93 -1.36 45.20
N LEU A 221 -31.64 -1.37 44.06
CA LEU A 221 -33.10 -1.35 44.02
C LEU A 221 -33.71 -2.54 44.78
N ARG A 222 -33.10 -3.72 44.69
CA ARG A 222 -33.55 -4.91 45.43
C ARG A 222 -33.41 -4.75 46.95
N LYS A 223 -32.35 -4.09 47.42
CA LYS A 223 -32.17 -3.76 48.84
C LYS A 223 -33.23 -2.76 49.31
N GLU A 224 -33.45 -1.70 48.54
CA GLU A 224 -34.46 -0.68 48.84
C GLU A 224 -35.86 -1.28 48.88
N ALA A 225 -36.23 -2.10 47.89
CA ALA A 225 -37.52 -2.80 47.86
C ALA A 225 -37.72 -3.69 49.09
N LYS A 226 -36.65 -4.36 49.57
CA LYS A 226 -36.71 -5.15 50.81
C LYS A 226 -36.93 -4.27 52.05
N SER A 227 -36.29 -3.10 52.11
CA SER A 227 -36.50 -2.12 53.18
C SER A 227 -37.93 -1.58 53.18
N PHE A 228 -38.47 -1.20 52.01
CA PHE A 228 -39.86 -0.77 51.89
C PHE A 228 -40.84 -1.87 52.30
N LYS A 229 -40.61 -3.12 51.87
CA LYS A 229 -41.44 -4.25 52.30
C LYS A 229 -41.48 -4.39 53.83
N LYS A 230 -40.34 -4.19 54.51
CA LYS A 230 -40.28 -4.20 55.98
C LYS A 230 -41.12 -3.06 56.56
N LEU A 231 -40.95 -1.83 56.07
CA LEU A 231 -41.74 -0.68 56.52
C LEU A 231 -43.25 -0.88 56.35
N PHE A 232 -43.68 -1.45 55.22
CA PHE A 232 -45.09 -1.79 54.99
C PHE A 232 -45.60 -2.84 55.99
N SER A 233 -44.79 -3.85 56.32
CA SER A 233 -45.11 -4.85 57.34
C SER A 233 -45.32 -4.18 58.71
N ASP A 234 -44.36 -3.35 59.12
CA ASP A 234 -44.40 -2.63 60.41
C ASP A 234 -45.62 -1.69 60.47
N LEU A 235 -45.95 -1.01 59.36
CA LEU A 235 -47.12 -0.13 59.26
C LEU A 235 -48.42 -0.92 59.34
N SER A 236 -48.49 -2.09 58.68
CA SER A 236 -49.66 -2.96 58.72
C SER A 236 -49.95 -3.44 60.14
N GLU A 237 -48.91 -3.83 60.89
CA GLU A 237 -49.05 -4.26 62.29
C GLU A 237 -49.55 -3.13 63.20
N LYS A 238 -49.03 -1.91 63.00
CA LYS A 238 -49.52 -0.72 63.71
C LYS A 238 -50.98 -0.41 63.37
N LEU A 239 -51.36 -0.48 62.09
CA LEU A 239 -52.73 -0.25 61.66
C LEU A 239 -53.70 -1.24 62.31
N GLU A 240 -53.32 -2.51 62.36
CA GLU A 240 -54.09 -3.56 63.04
C GLU A 240 -54.25 -3.25 64.54
N SER A 241 -53.17 -2.82 65.20
CA SER A 241 -53.19 -2.43 66.61
C SER A 241 -54.10 -1.23 66.87
N THR A 242 -54.04 -0.20 66.02
CA THR A 242 -54.94 0.96 66.11
C THR A 242 -56.40 0.57 65.87
N SER A 243 -56.66 -0.29 64.88
CA SER A 243 -57.98 -0.84 64.60
C SER A 243 -58.56 -1.56 65.83
N ASN A 244 -57.78 -2.45 66.45
CA ASN A 244 -58.17 -3.15 67.67
C ASN A 244 -58.47 -2.19 68.84
N LEU A 245 -57.68 -1.12 68.99
CA LEU A 245 -57.91 -0.09 70.00
C LEU A 245 -59.19 0.72 69.73
N LEU A 246 -59.47 1.05 68.47
CA LEU A 246 -60.74 1.69 68.11
C LEU A 246 -61.94 0.79 68.43
N TYR A 247 -61.83 -0.52 68.14
CA TYR A 247 -62.87 -1.48 68.51
C TYR A 247 -63.11 -1.53 70.02
N SER A 248 -62.07 -1.47 70.85
CA SER A 248 -62.25 -1.45 72.32
C SER A 248 -62.86 -0.14 72.81
N GLN A 249 -62.49 1.00 72.20
CA GLN A 249 -63.09 2.30 72.52
C GLN A 249 -64.59 2.37 72.23
N ILE A 250 -65.10 1.65 71.22
CA ILE A 250 -66.55 1.57 70.95
C ILE A 250 -67.32 1.05 72.18
N SER A 251 -66.76 0.08 72.93
CA SER A 251 -67.40 -0.43 74.15
C SER A 251 -67.46 0.63 75.24
N VAL A 252 -66.34 1.34 75.46
CA VAL A 252 -66.26 2.40 76.47
C VAL A 252 -67.24 3.53 76.16
N ILE A 253 -67.37 3.92 74.88
CA ILE A 253 -68.33 4.96 74.47
C ILE A 253 -69.76 4.53 74.76
N LYS A 254 -70.11 3.25 74.52
CA LYS A 254 -71.45 2.73 74.87
C LYS A 254 -71.72 2.80 76.37
N GLU A 255 -70.72 2.51 77.20
CA GLU A 255 -70.84 2.64 78.66
C GLU A 255 -71.04 4.09 79.10
N ILE A 256 -70.30 5.04 78.49
CA ILE A 256 -70.47 6.48 78.76
C ILE A 256 -71.85 6.97 78.32
N ASP A 257 -72.35 6.52 77.18
CA ASP A 257 -73.68 6.88 76.68
C ASP A 257 -74.77 6.41 77.66
N LEU A 258 -74.66 5.17 78.16
CA LEU A 258 -75.55 4.64 79.20
C LEU A 258 -75.47 5.45 80.51
N PHE A 259 -74.27 5.80 80.95
CA PHE A 259 -74.07 6.65 82.13
C PHE A 259 -74.68 8.05 81.94
N THR A 260 -74.56 8.62 80.75
CA THR A 260 -75.15 9.92 80.41
C THR A 260 -76.69 9.85 80.43
N GLU A 261 -77.28 8.77 79.92
CA GLU A 261 -78.73 8.52 80.07
C GLU A 261 -79.15 8.42 81.53
N GLN A 262 -78.33 7.81 82.40
CA GLN A 262 -78.61 7.73 83.83
C GLN A 262 -78.58 9.11 84.49
N LEU A 263 -77.58 9.95 84.20
CA LEU A 263 -77.52 11.34 84.70
C LEU A 263 -78.74 12.15 84.27
N LYS A 264 -79.19 12.03 83.01
CA LYS A 264 -80.40 12.71 82.52
C LYS A 264 -81.68 12.36 83.28
N LYS A 265 -81.73 11.21 83.97
CA LYS A 265 -82.87 10.81 84.80
C LYS A 265 -82.91 11.49 86.17
N LEU A 266 -81.85 12.17 86.59
CA LEU A 266 -81.83 12.95 87.85
C LEU A 266 -82.53 14.30 87.64
N THR A 267 -83.87 14.28 87.60
CA THR A 267 -84.73 15.45 87.35
C THR A 267 -84.80 16.47 88.48
N HIS A 268 -84.17 16.18 89.63
CA HIS A 268 -84.27 16.96 90.86
C HIS A 268 -82.93 17.58 91.28
N ILE A 269 -81.92 17.60 90.41
CA ILE A 269 -80.62 18.19 90.75
C ILE A 269 -80.71 19.72 90.91
N ASP A 270 -81.55 20.38 90.10
CA ASP A 270 -81.81 21.82 90.20
C ASP A 270 -82.64 22.18 91.45
N ASP A 271 -83.33 21.20 92.05
CA ASP A 271 -84.08 21.40 93.29
C ASP A 271 -83.16 21.61 94.50
N VAL A 272 -81.88 21.21 94.41
CA VAL A 272 -80.88 21.40 95.47
C VAL A 272 -80.61 22.88 95.70
N ASP A 273 -80.49 23.66 94.63
CA ASP A 273 -80.30 25.11 94.72
C ASP A 273 -81.56 25.79 95.31
N GLY A 274 -82.74 25.28 94.94
CA GLY A 274 -84.02 25.70 95.51
C GLY A 274 -84.11 25.45 97.03
N MET A 275 -83.67 24.28 97.50
CA MET A 275 -83.61 23.97 98.94
C MET A 275 -82.61 24.87 99.68
N TRP A 276 -81.45 25.16 99.09
CA TRP A 276 -80.41 25.99 99.72
C TRP A 276 -80.89 27.43 99.95
N ASN A 277 -81.55 28.04 98.96
CA ASN A 277 -82.15 29.37 99.09
C ASN A 277 -83.21 29.42 100.21
N ASN A 278 -84.01 28.37 100.34
CA ASN A 278 -85.07 28.30 101.37
C ASN A 278 -84.47 28.21 102.79
N VAL A 279 -83.39 27.44 102.97
CA VAL A 279 -82.66 27.35 104.25
C VAL A 279 -82.02 28.68 104.63
N GLU A 280 -81.46 29.41 103.66
CA GLU A 280 -80.88 30.74 103.89
C GLU A 280 -81.94 31.77 104.33
N GLU A 281 -83.14 31.72 103.72
CA GLU A 281 -84.27 32.57 104.11
C GLU A 281 -84.74 32.26 105.55
N HIS A 282 -84.86 30.97 105.90
CA HIS A 282 -85.22 30.56 107.27
C HIS A 282 -84.16 31.00 108.30
N THR A 283 -82.87 30.93 107.96
CA THR A 283 -81.77 31.37 108.83
C THR A 283 -81.86 32.87 109.11
N SER A 284 -82.17 33.66 108.08
CA SER A 284 -82.36 35.11 108.20
C SER A 284 -83.51 35.47 109.15
N LYS A 285 -84.64 34.75 109.07
CA LYS A 285 -85.79 34.94 109.97
C LYS A 285 -85.49 34.59 111.43
N LEU A 286 -84.58 33.65 111.70
CA LEU A 286 -84.22 33.22 113.06
C LEU A 286 -83.40 34.29 113.80
N ILE A 287 -82.44 34.92 113.12
CA ILE A 287 -81.63 36.02 113.66
C ILE A 287 -82.51 37.20 114.10
N GLU A 288 -83.57 37.47 113.35
CA GLU A 288 -84.54 38.54 113.66
C GLU A 288 -85.44 38.21 114.87
N PHE A 289 -85.66 36.93 115.16
CA PHE A 289 -86.34 36.49 116.39
C PHE A 289 -85.43 36.63 117.62
N GLU A 290 -84.16 36.26 117.50
CA GLU A 290 -83.18 36.30 118.59
C GLU A 290 -82.99 37.74 119.12
N LYS A 291 -82.97 38.72 118.23
CA LYS A 291 -82.90 40.15 118.60
C LYS A 291 -84.15 40.65 119.35
N ARG A 292 -85.34 40.12 119.02
CA ARG A 292 -86.60 40.48 119.70
C ARG A 292 -86.66 39.93 121.13
N ASP A 293 -86.09 38.75 121.38
CA ASP A 293 -86.03 38.15 122.71
C ASP A 293 -85.07 38.92 123.65
N GLU A 294 -83.97 39.48 123.13
CA GLU A 294 -83.07 40.36 123.90
C GLU A 294 -83.78 41.64 124.38
N GLU A 295 -84.55 42.28 123.50
CA GLU A 295 -85.31 43.51 123.84
C GLU A 295 -86.41 43.23 124.89
N LEU A 296 -87.02 42.04 124.88
CA LEU A 296 -88.03 41.63 125.87
C LEU A 296 -87.41 41.38 127.26
N ALA A 297 -86.19 40.83 127.32
CA ALA A 297 -85.50 40.56 128.57
C ALA A 297 -85.15 41.85 129.35
N ASP A 298 -84.71 42.89 128.65
CA ASP A 298 -84.39 44.20 129.26
C ASP A 298 -85.63 44.87 129.86
N ALA A 299 -86.80 44.74 129.21
CA ALA A 299 -88.06 45.30 129.71
C ALA A 299 -88.55 44.60 131.01
N ILE A 300 -88.33 43.29 131.13
CA ILE A 300 -88.69 42.51 132.32
C ILE A 300 -87.80 42.90 133.53
N GLN A 301 -86.50 43.11 133.30
CA GLN A 301 -85.56 43.51 134.35
C GLN A 301 -85.95 44.87 134.96
N LYS A 302 -86.33 45.84 134.13
CA LYS A 302 -86.73 47.19 134.57
C LYS A 302 -87.99 47.19 135.44
N ASN A 303 -89.01 46.42 135.06
CA ASN A 303 -90.25 46.28 135.87
C ASN A 303 -89.99 45.66 137.24
N LYS A 304 -88.99 44.78 137.37
CA LYS A 304 -88.67 44.10 138.63
C LYS A 304 -88.11 45.07 139.69
N GLU A 305 -87.31 46.04 139.29
CA GLU A 305 -86.69 47.01 140.21
C GLU A 305 -87.72 48.01 140.77
N GLU A 306 -88.68 48.45 139.95
CA GLU A 306 -89.73 49.40 140.33
C GLU A 306 -90.75 48.81 141.31
N VAL A 307 -91.07 47.52 141.20
CA VAL A 307 -91.95 46.82 142.14
C VAL A 307 -91.31 46.67 143.53
N ASN A 308 -89.99 46.51 143.59
CA ASN A 308 -89.29 46.26 144.85
C ASN A 308 -89.19 47.52 145.74
N GLU A 309 -89.07 48.71 145.13
CA GLU A 309 -89.07 49.99 145.86
C GLU A 309 -90.44 50.29 146.51
N ASN A 310 -91.53 50.00 145.81
CA ASN A 310 -92.89 50.22 146.30
C ASN A 310 -93.28 49.32 147.49
N ILE A 311 -92.73 48.10 147.57
CA ILE A 311 -92.97 47.17 148.69
C ILE A 311 -92.34 47.70 149.99
N VAL A 312 -91.14 48.30 149.92
CA VAL A 312 -90.42 48.81 151.11
C VAL A 312 -91.16 49.96 151.78
N VAL A 313 -91.70 50.90 150.99
CA VAL A 313 -92.45 52.06 151.50
C VAL A 313 -93.76 51.62 152.19
N THR A 314 -94.44 50.62 151.63
CA THR A 314 -95.73 50.15 152.15
C THR A 314 -95.59 49.43 153.50
N VAL A 315 -94.51 48.65 153.69
CA VAL A 315 -94.24 47.90 154.93
C VAL A 315 -93.95 48.83 156.12
N GLN A 316 -93.21 49.93 155.89
CA GLN A 316 -92.90 50.89 156.97
C GLN A 316 -94.13 51.63 157.50
N ALA A 317 -95.06 52.01 156.62
CA ALA A 317 -96.31 52.68 157.02
C ALA A 317 -97.21 51.77 157.87
N THR A 318 -97.27 50.47 157.55
CA THR A 318 -98.09 49.51 158.30
C THR A 318 -97.58 49.24 159.72
N ASN A 319 -96.25 49.24 159.94
CA ASN A 319 -95.68 48.99 161.27
C ASN A 319 -95.98 50.11 162.28
N ALA A 320 -96.02 51.37 161.84
CA ALA A 320 -96.37 52.50 162.70
C ALA A 320 -97.85 52.45 163.19
N ALA A 321 -98.75 51.92 162.35
CA ALA A 321 -100.16 51.77 162.70
C ALA A 321 -100.40 50.67 163.77
N ILE A 322 -99.65 49.56 163.70
CA ILE A 322 -99.75 48.43 164.64
C ILE A 322 -99.30 48.83 166.05
N GLU A 323 -98.25 49.65 166.16
CA GLU A 323 -97.75 50.13 167.45
C GLU A 323 -98.78 51.05 168.16
N THR A 324 -99.52 51.83 167.35
CA THR A 324 -100.59 52.71 167.83
C THR A 324 -101.83 51.93 168.30
N LEU A 325 -102.17 50.81 167.64
CA LEU A 325 -103.24 49.91 168.08
C LEU A 325 -102.90 49.18 169.38
N THR A 326 -101.64 48.76 169.54
CA THR A 326 -101.19 48.02 170.72
C THR A 326 -101.32 48.84 172.01
N LYS A 327 -101.11 50.17 171.94
CA LYS A 327 -101.37 51.08 173.06
C LYS A 327 -102.86 51.19 173.42
N LYS A 328 -103.78 51.09 172.44
CA LYS A 328 -105.23 51.14 172.69
C LYS A 328 -105.77 49.85 173.33
N VAL A 329 -105.23 48.68 172.97
CA VAL A 329 -105.63 47.39 173.56
C VAL A 329 -105.26 47.29 175.04
N LYS A 330 -104.10 47.85 175.45
CA LYS A 330 -103.68 47.86 176.87
C LYS A 330 -104.64 48.64 177.78
N TYR A 331 -105.23 49.73 177.31
CA TYR A 331 -106.22 50.51 178.08
C TYR A 331 -107.57 49.78 178.21
N ALA A 332 -107.97 48.98 177.22
CA ALA A 332 -109.21 48.20 177.29
C ALA A 332 -109.16 47.10 178.36
N TYR A 333 -107.99 46.49 178.59
CA TYR A 333 -107.83 45.45 179.61
C TYR A 333 -107.93 45.97 181.05
N TRP A 334 -107.52 47.23 181.27
CA TRP A 334 -107.67 47.92 182.56
C TRP A 334 -109.13 48.23 182.92
N ILE A 335 -110.02 48.34 181.93
CA ILE A 335 -111.45 48.63 182.14
C ILE A 335 -112.25 47.32 182.33
N GLY A 336 -111.87 46.23 181.65
CA GLY A 336 -112.57 44.95 181.73
C GLY A 336 -112.41 44.21 183.06
N GLY A 337 -111.24 44.28 183.70
CA GLY A 337 -111.02 43.57 184.97
C GLY A 337 -111.80 44.14 186.16
N GLY A 338 -112.11 45.44 186.13
CA GLY A 338 -112.90 46.11 187.17
C GLY A 338 -114.36 45.66 187.24
N ALA A 339 -114.92 45.09 186.17
CA ALA A 339 -116.33 44.69 186.12
C ALA A 339 -116.63 43.33 186.76
N VAL A 340 -115.67 42.40 186.78
CA VAL A 340 -115.89 41.05 187.37
C VAL A 340 -115.79 41.07 188.89
N GLY A 341 -115.15 42.12 189.45
CA GLY A 341 -115.19 42.43 190.89
C GLY A 341 -116.59 42.70 191.46
N LEU A 342 -117.60 42.99 190.65
CA LEU A 342 -118.94 43.32 191.15
C LEU A 342 -119.93 42.14 191.13
N ALA A 343 -119.81 41.22 190.17
CA ALA A 343 -120.82 40.17 189.99
C ALA A 343 -120.77 39.02 191.01
N ILE A 344 -119.61 38.71 191.60
CA ILE A 344 -119.51 37.57 192.54
C ILE A 344 -119.88 37.97 193.97
N ILE A 345 -119.69 39.25 194.33
CA ILE A 345 -120.20 39.82 195.58
C ILE A 345 -121.74 39.81 195.58
N GLU A 346 -122.38 39.95 194.41
CA GLU A 346 -123.84 39.91 194.26
C GLU A 346 -124.45 38.50 194.39
N PHE A 347 -123.72 37.43 193.99
CA PHE A 347 -124.31 36.09 193.95
C PHE A 347 -124.32 35.39 195.33
N ILE A 348 -123.29 35.58 196.16
CA ILE A 348 -123.13 34.93 197.48
C ILE A 348 -124.10 35.43 198.58
N LEU A 349 -124.61 36.66 198.44
CA LEU A 349 -125.55 37.27 199.38
C LEU A 349 -126.97 36.68 199.26
N ILE A 350 -127.24 35.83 198.26
CA ILE A 350 -128.57 35.28 197.96
C ILE A 350 -128.87 33.93 198.66
N LEU A 351 -127.89 33.23 199.24
CA LEU A 351 -128.11 31.92 199.88
C LEU A 351 -127.93 31.93 201.41
N VAL A 352 -128.22 33.06 202.06
CA VAL A 352 -128.42 33.22 203.52
C VAL A 352 -129.92 33.29 203.87
N ARG A 353 -130.77 32.41 203.35
CA ARG A 353 -132.15 32.33 203.88
C ARG A 353 -132.78 30.94 203.84
N ARG A 354 -132.24 30.05 204.68
CA ARG A 354 -132.97 29.62 205.87
C ARG A 354 -132.02 29.35 207.02
#